data_AF-A0A2J0MI00-F1
#
_entry.id   AF-A0A2J0MI00-F1
#
_cell.length_a   1.000
_cell.length_b   1.000
_cell.length_c   1.000
_cell.angle_alpha   90.00
_cell.angle_beta   90.00
_cell.angle_gamma   90.00
#
_symmetry.space_group_name_H-M   'P 1'
#
loop_
_entity.id
_entity.type
_entity.pdbx_description
1 polymer ?
#
loop_
_entity_poly.entity_id
_entity_poly.type
_entity_poly.pdbx_seq_one_letter_code
_entity_poly.pdbx_strand_id
1 'polypeptide(L)' 'MKLSIVIPAYNEETYIGKCLESIAMEKTRGRFDVEIIVVNNASD' A
#
# COMPACT_ATOMS: atom_id res chain seq x y z
N MET A 1 2.99 -16.42 6.16
CA MET A 1 4.16 -15.51 6.02
C MET A 1 3.66 -14.09 6.27
N LYS A 2 4.43 -13.28 7.00
CA LYS A 2 4.14 -11.85 7.16
C LYS A 2 4.88 -11.07 6.08
N LEU A 3 4.21 -10.11 5.46
CA LEU A 3 4.77 -9.25 4.41
C LEU A 3 4.64 -7.78 4.80
N SER A 4 5.75 -7.07 4.70
CA SER A 4 5.81 -5.62 4.86
C SER A 4 5.92 -4.98 3.49
N ILE A 5 4.90 -4.22 3.09
CA ILE A 5 4.88 -3.54 1.79
C ILE A 5 5.19 -2.07 2.02
N VAL A 6 6.35 -1.63 1.53
CA VAL A 6 6.82 -0.25 1.65
C VAL A 6 6.59 0.47 0.33
N ILE A 7 5.86 1.59 0.37
CA ILE A 7 5.45 2.36 -0.81
C ILE A 7 5.98 3.79 -0.67
N PRO A 8 7.06 4.17 -1.36
CA PRO A 8 7.42 5.57 -1.52
C PRO A 8 6.38 6.26 -2.42
N ALA A 9 5.90 7.42 -2.02
CA ALA A 9 4.87 8.17 -2.75
C ALA A 9 5.25 9.65 -2.89
N TYR A 10 5.03 10.23 -4.07
CA TYR A 10 5.18 11.66 -4.35
C TYR A 10 4.13 12.12 -5.36
N ASN A 11 3.19 12.97 -4.94
CA ASN A 11 2.06 13.44 -5.74
C ASN A 11 1.27 12.28 -6.38
N GLU A 12 1.01 11.24 -5.58
CA GLU A 12 0.33 9.99 -6.00
C GLU A 12 -1.17 10.00 -5.66
N GLU A 13 -1.78 11.14 -5.35
CA GLU A 13 -3.18 11.24 -4.92
C GLU A 13 -4.17 10.60 -5.92
N THR A 14 -3.81 10.61 -7.21
CA THR A 14 -4.62 10.02 -8.28
C THR A 14 -4.62 8.49 -8.27
N TYR A 15 -3.55 7.85 -7.77
CA TYR A 15 -3.31 6.41 -7.96
C TYR A 15 -3.14 5.63 -6.65
N ILE A 16 -2.69 6.29 -5.58
CA ILE A 16 -2.37 5.63 -4.31
C ILE A 16 -3.57 4.87 -3.75
N GLY A 17 -4.80 5.39 -3.90
CA GLY A 17 -6.02 4.69 -3.48
C GLY A 17 -6.18 3.31 -4.12
N LYS A 18 -6.07 3.22 -5.46
CA LYS A 18 -6.19 1.96 -6.20
C LYS A 18 -5.08 0.97 -5.83
N CYS A 19 -3.87 1.45 -5.58
CA CYS A 19 -2.75 0.63 -5.12
C CYS A 19 -3.06 0.00 -3.76
N LEU A 20 -3.50 0.82 -2.78
CA LEU A 20 -3.84 0.36 -1.44
C LEU A 20 -5.03 -0.63 -1.45
N GLU A 21 -6.06 -0.36 -2.26
CA GLU A 21 -7.20 -1.27 -2.45
C GLU A 21 -6.76 -2.64 -2.96
N SER A 22 -5.89 -2.68 -3.98
CA SER A 22 -5.38 -3.94 -4.53
C SER A 22 -4.62 -4.76 -3.49
N ILE A 23 -3.80 -4.12 -2.67
CA ILE A 23 -3.06 -4.79 -1.59
C ILE A 23 -4.02 -5.29 -0.49
N ALA A 24 -5.01 -4.48 -0.12
CA ALA A 24 -6.01 -4.85 0.88
C ALA A 24 -6.86 -6.06 0.46
N MET A 25 -7.10 -6.23 -0.85
CA MET A 25 -7.77 -7.43 -1.38
C MET A 25 -6.94 -8.70 -1.17
N GLU A 26 -5.62 -8.65 -1.32
CA GLU A 26 -4.76 -9.82 -1.05
C GLU A 26 -4.73 -10.20 0.44
N LYS A 27 -4.82 -9.21 1.33
CA LYS A 27 -5.01 -9.44 2.78
C LYS A 27 -6.35 -10.12 3.05
N THR A 28 -7.43 -9.64 2.44
CA THR A 28 -8.79 -10.19 2.61
C THR A 28 -8.90 -11.64 2.09
N ARG A 29 -8.16 -11.97 1.02
CA ARG A 29 -8.07 -13.33 0.48
C ARG A 29 -7.31 -14.30 1.39
N GLY A 30 -6.76 -13.85 2.52
CA GLY A 30 -6.07 -14.69 3.50
C GLY A 30 -4.74 -15.25 3.01
N ARG A 31 -4.18 -14.71 1.92
CA ARG A 31 -2.93 -15.20 1.31
C ARG A 31 -1.71 -14.85 2.16
N PHE A 32 -1.71 -13.65 2.74
CA PHE A 32 -0.62 -13.14 3.55
C PHE A 32 -1.16 -12.28 4.68
N ASP A 33 -0.44 -12.27 5.80
CA ASP A 33 -0.63 -11.24 6.83
C ASP A 33 0.22 -10.03 6.43
N VAL A 34 -0.44 -8.90 6.12
CA VAL A 34 0.16 -7.76 5.44
C VAL A 34 0.07 -6.50 6.30
N GLU A 35 1.22 -5.80 6.41
CA GLU A 35 1.33 -4.41 6.82
C GLU A 35 1.71 -3.53 5.62
N ILE A 36 1.19 -2.30 5.59
CA ILE A 36 1.43 -1.33 4.51
C ILE A 36 2.04 -0.07 5.13
N ILE A 37 3.20 0.34 4.61
CA ILE A 37 3.94 1.51 5.08
C ILE A 37 4.09 2.46 3.89
N VAL A 38 3.36 3.57 3.91
CA VAL A 38 3.46 4.61 2.88
C VAL A 38 4.44 5.69 3.37
N VAL A 39 5.46 5.96 2.57
CA VAL A 39 6.46 7.01 2.83
C VAL A 39 6.19 8.16 1.88
N ASN A 40 5.54 9.21 2.38
CA ASN A 40 5.29 10.43 1.60
C ASN A 40 6.59 11.24 1.45
N ASN A 41 6.98 11.53 0.22
CA ASN A 41 8.14 12.34 -0.13
C ASN A 41 7.76 13.83 -0.25
N ALA A 42 7.15 14.40 0.80
CA ALA A 42 6.74 15.81 0.83
C ALA A 42 5.86 16.24 -0.38
N SER A 43 4.84 15.45 -0.70
CA SER A 43 3.81 15.83 -1.69
C SER A 43 3.10 17.12 -1.29
N ASP A 44 2.65 17.88 -2.29
CA ASP A 44 1.92 19.15 -2.13
C ASP A 44 0.41 18.95 -1.83
#